data_AF-A0A1L9SHE7-F1
#
_entry.id   AF-A0A1L9SHE7-F1
#
_cell.length_a   1.000
_cell.length_b   1.000
_cell.length_c   1.000
_cell.angle_alpha   90.00
_cell.angle_beta   90.00
_cell.angle_gamma   90.00
#
_symmetry.space_group_name_H-M   'P 1'
#
loop_
_entity.id
_entity.type
_entity.pdbx_description
1 polymer ?
#
loop_
_entity_poly.entity_id
_entity_poly.type
_entity_poly.pdbx_seq_one_letter_code
_entity_poly.pdbx_strand_id
1 'polypeptide(L)'
;MIIPRFYLFILASVAFIGIWFLSYKPFLYQQLSVSQSTDGGRSLPLNHSLPPLEAAGNETLGFQKILILSTGPSWRTRGLLAAAHLTGLQITIPPQPPIDEAIVDAFGQLGGDDDDEEHPPHGATIAWLAHLDLIKHAIQLDLETVLIIEDDVDWDVSIRHQMVRIASAIRNLTHTEQRDQSSHPTPYGHDWDLLWIGHCGEFWNEDFETVSFEDRSACPKAQYSGWARNYLSHLPDHHRSIYWSFNPVCSFAYALSRKGMRNVLRVAGGGRGEAFDVKVMQACKAKALRCISVVPEVVHQYFPAASYGVNSLVDIGNGEAVGPDETEFESVMGSTDNILESARCNALWGKTCLR
;
A
#
# COMPACT_ATOMS: atom_id res chain seq x y z
N MET A 1 61.69 -37.68 -4.11
CA MET A 1 61.74 -37.74 -2.63
C MET A 1 60.60 -36.87 -2.12
N ILE A 2 59.38 -37.41 -2.10
CA ILE A 2 58.68 -38.04 -0.95
C ILE A 2 57.89 -37.01 -0.11
N ILE A 3 56.58 -36.97 -0.41
CA ILE A 3 55.39 -36.99 0.47
C ILE A 3 54.99 -35.72 1.28
N PRO A 4 53.67 -35.46 1.43
CA PRO A 4 53.05 -34.14 1.49
C PRO A 4 52.47 -33.73 2.85
N ARG A 5 52.25 -32.43 3.04
CA ARG A 5 51.60 -31.81 4.21
C ARG A 5 50.06 -31.87 4.12
N PHE A 6 49.51 -33.09 4.11
CA PHE A 6 48.06 -33.34 4.16
C PHE A 6 47.52 -33.64 5.58
N TYR A 7 48.26 -33.28 6.65
CA TYR A 7 47.96 -33.69 8.02
C TYR A 7 47.72 -32.54 9.01
N LEU A 8 47.21 -31.37 8.56
CA LEU A 8 46.87 -30.27 9.47
C LEU A 8 45.38 -29.87 9.53
N PHE A 9 44.49 -30.53 8.77
CA PHE A 9 43.06 -30.18 8.74
C PHE A 9 42.10 -31.23 9.33
N ILE A 10 42.60 -32.34 9.88
CA ILE A 10 41.75 -33.44 10.40
C ILE A 10 41.67 -33.48 11.94
N LEU A 11 42.46 -32.69 12.66
CA LEU A 11 42.45 -32.70 14.14
C LEU A 11 41.61 -31.57 14.80
N ALA A 12 41.07 -30.63 14.03
CA ALA A 12 40.19 -29.58 14.57
C ALA A 12 38.68 -29.90 14.47
N SER A 13 38.28 -30.85 13.61
CA SER A 13 36.88 -31.21 13.35
C SER A 13 36.33 -32.32 14.27
N VAL A 14 37.17 -32.98 15.07
CA VAL A 14 36.74 -34.07 15.98
C VAL A 14 36.53 -33.58 17.42
N ALA A 15 36.96 -32.36 17.77
CA ALA A 15 36.82 -31.83 19.14
C ALA A 15 35.48 -31.09 19.41
N PHE A 16 34.69 -30.75 18.39
CA PHE A 16 33.42 -30.01 18.57
C PHE A 16 32.15 -30.88 18.52
N ILE A 17 32.25 -32.15 18.12
CA ILE A 17 31.09 -33.08 18.09
C ILE A 17 30.95 -33.86 19.42
N GLY A 18 31.99 -33.88 20.26
CA GLY A 18 31.99 -34.59 21.55
C GLY A 18 31.37 -33.83 22.74
N ILE A 19 31.07 -32.53 22.61
CA ILE A 19 30.56 -31.69 23.71
C ILE A 19 29.03 -31.50 23.65
N TRP A 20 28.39 -31.86 22.53
CA TRP A 20 26.94 -31.71 22.38
C TRP A 20 26.13 -32.91 22.91
N PHE A 21 26.77 -34.06 23.16
CA PHE A 21 26.09 -35.30 23.58
C PHE A 21 26.03 -35.53 25.10
N LEU A 22 26.55 -34.63 25.94
CA LEU A 22 26.60 -34.79 27.40
C LEU A 22 25.65 -33.86 28.19
N SER A 23 24.79 -33.09 27.52
CA SER A 23 23.88 -32.13 28.17
C SER A 23 22.38 -32.44 28.00
N TYR A 24 22.01 -33.50 27.28
CA TYR A 24 20.61 -33.91 27.12
C TYR A 24 20.20 -34.88 28.23
N LYS A 25 19.69 -34.36 29.36
CA LYS A 25 18.93 -35.18 30.30
C LYS A 25 17.50 -35.33 29.78
N PRO A 26 16.94 -36.55 29.65
CA PRO A 26 15.55 -36.73 29.30
C PRO A 26 14.68 -36.29 30.48
N PHE A 27 13.80 -35.32 30.24
CA PHE A 27 12.78 -34.95 31.23
C PHE A 27 11.78 -36.10 31.31
N LEU A 28 11.76 -36.77 32.46
CA LEU A 28 10.86 -37.86 32.78
C LEU A 28 9.40 -37.41 32.65
N TYR A 29 8.61 -38.25 31.98
CA TYR A 29 7.16 -38.28 32.05
C TYR A 29 6.72 -38.36 33.52
N GLN A 30 6.07 -37.33 34.04
CA GLN A 30 5.34 -37.41 35.28
C GLN A 30 3.86 -37.59 34.96
N GLN A 31 3.34 -38.76 35.34
CA GLN A 31 1.92 -39.12 35.28
C GLN A 31 1.09 -38.02 35.95
N LEU A 32 0.18 -37.42 35.18
CA LEU A 32 -0.96 -36.70 35.73
C LEU A 32 -2.20 -37.58 35.58
N SER A 33 -2.75 -37.90 36.74
CA SER A 33 -3.93 -38.70 37.01
C SER A 33 -5.16 -38.25 36.23
N VAL A 34 -5.82 -39.22 35.59
CA VAL A 34 -7.17 -39.10 35.04
C VAL A 34 -8.15 -38.88 36.20
N SER A 35 -8.69 -37.67 36.30
CA SER A 35 -9.88 -37.37 37.08
C SER A 35 -11.07 -37.38 36.12
N GLN A 36 -11.88 -38.43 36.18
CA GLN A 36 -13.20 -38.45 35.53
C GLN A 36 -14.11 -37.43 36.21
N SER A 37 -14.46 -36.36 35.47
CA SER A 37 -15.62 -35.53 35.78
C SER A 37 -16.61 -35.64 34.63
N THR A 38 -17.69 -36.38 34.87
CA THR A 38 -18.92 -36.34 34.09
C THR A 38 -19.65 -35.03 34.37
N ASP A 39 -19.76 -34.11 33.40
CA ASP A 39 -20.99 -33.34 33.20
C ASP A 39 -21.01 -32.51 31.91
N GLY A 40 -22.20 -32.42 31.31
CA GLY A 40 -22.70 -31.24 30.58
C GLY A 40 -22.00 -30.79 29.31
N GLY A 41 -22.53 -31.21 28.15
CA GLY A 41 -22.24 -30.61 26.86
C GLY A 41 -22.43 -29.09 26.86
N ARG A 42 -21.35 -28.36 26.59
CA ARG A 42 -21.39 -26.98 26.12
C ARG A 42 -20.50 -26.90 24.90
N SER A 43 -21.13 -26.93 23.73
CA SER A 43 -20.47 -26.61 22.47
C SER A 43 -19.83 -25.23 22.60
N LEU A 44 -18.50 -25.18 22.56
CA LEU A 44 -17.75 -23.95 22.30
C LEU A 44 -18.33 -23.32 21.02
N PRO A 45 -18.60 -22.00 20.98
CA PRO A 45 -19.08 -21.38 19.76
C PRO A 45 -18.01 -21.59 18.68
N LEU A 46 -18.42 -22.15 17.54
CA LEU A 46 -17.62 -22.13 16.33
C LEU A 46 -17.19 -20.69 16.11
N ASN A 47 -15.88 -20.47 16.12
CA ASN A 47 -15.28 -19.20 15.75
C ASN A 47 -15.61 -18.99 14.27
N HIS A 48 -16.75 -18.37 13.98
CA HIS A 48 -17.11 -17.98 12.62
C HIS A 48 -16.11 -16.92 12.18
N SER A 49 -15.02 -17.36 11.55
CA SER A 49 -14.19 -16.50 10.73
C SER A 49 -15.14 -15.74 9.80
N LEU A 50 -15.10 -14.40 9.86
CA LEU A 50 -15.86 -13.55 8.95
C LEU A 50 -15.67 -14.04 7.50
N PRO A 51 -16.72 -14.08 6.66
CA PRO A 51 -16.56 -14.36 5.24
C PRO A 51 -15.41 -13.52 4.66
N PRO A 52 -14.55 -14.06 3.78
CA PRO A 52 -13.34 -13.37 3.31
C PRO A 52 -13.58 -11.95 2.80
N LEU A 53 -14.75 -11.68 2.21
CA LEU A 53 -15.15 -10.35 1.73
C LEU A 53 -15.43 -9.34 2.84
N GLU A 54 -16.00 -9.76 3.97
CA GLU A 54 -16.28 -8.85 5.10
C GLU A 54 -14.98 -8.36 5.76
N ALA A 55 -13.89 -9.12 5.63
CA ALA A 55 -12.58 -8.70 6.11
C ALA A 55 -12.06 -7.42 5.43
N ALA A 56 -12.48 -7.13 4.18
CA ALA A 56 -12.14 -5.87 3.52
C ALA A 56 -12.75 -4.63 4.20
N GLY A 57 -13.73 -4.82 5.08
CA GLY A 57 -14.35 -3.76 5.88
C GLY A 57 -13.81 -3.68 7.31
N ASN A 58 -12.74 -4.39 7.66
CA ASN A 58 -12.13 -4.30 8.99
C ASN A 58 -11.28 -3.01 9.14
N GLU A 59 -10.56 -2.87 10.26
CA GLU A 59 -9.70 -1.72 10.56
C GLU A 59 -8.45 -1.59 9.66
N THR A 60 -8.07 -2.64 8.94
CA THR A 60 -6.95 -2.66 7.99
C THR A 60 -7.38 -2.80 6.53
N LEU A 61 -8.68 -2.64 6.26
CA LEU A 61 -9.29 -2.87 4.95
C LEU A 61 -8.96 -4.26 4.37
N GLY A 62 -8.78 -5.27 5.22
CA GLY A 62 -8.45 -6.64 4.79
C GLY A 62 -6.99 -6.87 4.42
N PHE A 63 -6.12 -5.87 4.53
CA PHE A 63 -4.66 -6.04 4.42
C PHE A 63 -4.07 -6.41 5.78
N GLN A 64 -2.85 -6.94 5.84
CA GLN A 64 -2.22 -7.19 7.14
C GLN A 64 -1.75 -5.91 7.84
N LYS A 65 -1.33 -4.91 7.07
CA LYS A 65 -0.96 -3.58 7.56
C LYS A 65 -1.29 -2.49 6.55
N ILE A 66 -1.65 -1.32 7.07
CA ILE A 66 -1.65 -0.06 6.34
C ILE A 66 -0.39 0.72 6.79
N LEU A 67 0.54 0.95 5.87
CA LEU A 67 1.77 1.72 6.09
C LEU A 67 1.65 3.10 5.45
N ILE A 68 2.01 4.12 6.20
CA ILE A 68 1.99 5.50 5.72
C ILE A 68 3.39 5.93 5.29
N LEU A 69 3.51 6.49 4.08
CA LEU A 69 4.70 7.17 3.64
C LEU A 69 4.66 8.61 4.19
N SER A 70 5.53 8.89 5.17
CA SER A 70 5.66 10.20 5.80
C SER A 70 7.08 10.42 6.31
N THR A 71 7.55 11.67 6.24
CA THR A 71 8.83 12.10 6.83
C THR A 71 8.73 12.37 8.33
N GLY A 72 7.52 12.40 8.91
CA GLY A 72 7.31 12.58 10.34
C GLY A 72 6.08 13.44 10.68
N PRO A 73 5.93 13.81 11.97
CA PRO A 73 4.81 14.63 12.41
C PRO A 73 4.73 15.98 11.68
N SER A 74 3.59 16.24 11.04
CA SER A 74 3.25 17.47 10.30
C SER A 74 1.73 17.56 10.12
N TRP A 75 1.23 18.66 9.54
CA TRP A 75 -0.17 18.83 9.15
C TRP A 75 -0.73 17.64 8.35
N ARG A 76 0.12 17.01 7.52
CA ARG A 76 -0.21 15.81 6.71
C ARG A 76 -0.64 14.67 7.61
N THR A 77 0.25 14.24 8.51
CA THR A 77 -0.01 13.14 9.45
C THR A 77 -1.12 13.45 10.44
N ARG A 78 -1.27 14.69 10.91
CA ARG A 78 -2.34 15.07 11.85
C ARG A 78 -3.71 14.96 11.19
N GLY A 79 -3.85 15.47 9.96
CA GLY A 79 -5.08 15.32 9.18
C GLY A 79 -5.39 13.86 8.85
N LEU A 80 -4.38 13.08 8.46
CA LEU A 80 -4.53 11.65 8.18
C LEU A 80 -4.96 10.84 9.42
N LEU A 81 -4.35 11.11 10.59
CA LEU A 81 -4.73 10.46 11.85
C LEU A 81 -6.14 10.83 12.28
N ALA A 82 -6.59 12.08 12.04
CA ALA A 82 -7.97 12.49 12.29
C ALA A 82 -8.96 11.71 11.40
N ALA A 83 -8.66 11.57 10.11
CA ALA A 83 -9.44 10.76 9.18
C ALA A 83 -9.50 9.28 9.60
N ALA A 84 -8.35 8.70 9.96
CA ALA A 84 -8.24 7.30 10.39
C ALA A 84 -9.00 7.03 11.68
N HIS A 85 -8.93 7.95 12.65
CA HIS A 85 -9.72 7.86 13.88
C HIS A 85 -11.22 7.92 13.60
N LEU A 86 -11.68 8.81 12.72
CA LEU A 86 -13.10 8.93 12.36
C LEU A 86 -13.63 7.67 11.68
N THR A 87 -12.87 7.07 10.77
CA THR A 87 -13.31 5.87 10.01
C THR A 87 -12.94 4.55 10.70
N GLY A 88 -12.21 4.60 11.82
CA GLY A 88 -11.75 3.43 12.55
C GLY A 88 -10.72 2.59 11.79
N LEU A 89 -9.83 3.25 11.02
CA LEU A 89 -8.71 2.59 10.36
C LEU A 89 -7.48 2.55 11.27
N GLN A 90 -6.80 1.41 11.28
CA GLN A 90 -5.53 1.23 11.96
C GLN A 90 -4.39 1.41 10.94
N ILE A 91 -3.73 2.57 11.03
CA ILE A 91 -2.58 2.93 10.20
C ILE A 91 -1.29 2.92 11.01
N THR A 92 -0.17 2.60 10.36
CA THR A 92 1.18 2.63 10.95
C THR A 92 2.04 3.60 10.17
N ILE A 93 2.64 4.58 10.85
CA ILE A 93 3.67 5.46 10.29
C ILE A 93 5.03 4.91 10.74
N PRO A 94 5.72 4.08 9.93
CA PRO A 94 7.05 3.58 10.30
C PRO A 94 8.05 4.75 10.29
N PRO A 95 9.06 4.74 11.20
CA PRO A 95 10.17 5.68 11.10
C PRO A 95 10.87 5.53 9.74
N GLN A 96 10.98 6.63 8.99
CA GLN A 96 11.74 6.65 7.75
C GLN A 96 13.16 7.18 8.03
N PRO A 97 14.21 6.42 7.68
CA PRO A 97 15.56 6.91 7.82
C PRO A 97 15.80 8.11 6.88
N PRO A 98 16.63 9.08 7.27
CA PRO A 98 17.14 10.08 6.33
C PRO A 98 17.79 9.38 5.15
N ILE A 99 17.48 9.85 3.93
CA ILE A 99 18.08 9.36 2.70
C ILE A 99 19.32 10.22 2.45
N ASP A 100 20.49 9.56 2.38
CA ASP A 100 21.76 10.24 2.14
C ASP A 100 21.79 10.82 0.72
N GLU A 101 22.25 12.06 0.58
CA GLU A 101 22.34 12.77 -0.69
C GLU A 101 23.13 11.98 -1.75
N ALA A 102 24.20 11.30 -1.35
CA ALA A 102 24.99 10.49 -2.29
C ALA A 102 24.19 9.29 -2.85
N ILE A 103 23.21 8.78 -2.09
CA ILE A 103 22.28 7.74 -2.57
C ILE A 103 21.26 8.34 -3.53
N VAL A 104 20.75 9.54 -3.23
CA VAL A 104 19.82 10.27 -4.12
C VAL A 104 20.50 10.51 -5.47
N ASP A 105 21.69 11.10 -5.46
CA ASP A 105 22.48 11.37 -6.67
C ASP A 105 22.76 10.09 -7.46
N ALA A 106 23.27 9.05 -6.78
CA ALA A 106 23.59 7.79 -7.43
C ALA A 106 22.35 7.11 -8.04
N PHE A 107 21.21 7.13 -7.33
CA PHE A 107 19.97 6.53 -7.83
C PHE A 107 19.36 7.31 -8.99
N GLY A 108 19.32 8.65 -8.90
CA GLY A 108 18.80 9.52 -9.94
C GLY A 108 19.58 9.41 -11.26
N GLN A 109 20.88 9.10 -11.16
CA GLN A 109 21.78 8.88 -12.30
C GLN A 109 21.83 7.41 -12.77
N LEU A 110 21.10 6.47 -12.15
CA LEU A 110 21.02 5.11 -12.66
C LEU A 110 20.38 5.12 -14.06
N GLY A 111 21.12 4.63 -15.04
CA GLY A 111 20.79 4.77 -16.47
C GLY A 111 22.02 4.56 -17.33
N GLY A 112 21.84 4.54 -18.65
CA GLY A 112 22.94 4.86 -19.57
C GLY A 112 23.07 6.36 -19.74
N ASP A 113 24.25 6.86 -20.13
CA ASP A 113 24.48 8.27 -20.47
C ASP A 113 23.85 8.66 -21.85
N ASP A 114 22.91 7.86 -22.37
CA ASP A 114 22.25 8.18 -23.62
C ASP A 114 21.27 9.34 -23.37
N ASP A 115 21.43 10.44 -24.10
CA ASP A 115 20.67 11.70 -23.96
C ASP A 115 19.13 11.54 -24.06
N ASP A 116 18.64 10.36 -24.46
CA ASP A 116 17.22 10.03 -24.58
C ASP A 116 16.63 9.32 -23.33
N GLU A 117 17.43 8.94 -22.33
CA GLU A 117 16.92 8.34 -21.08
C GLU A 117 16.47 9.43 -20.09
N GLU A 118 15.22 9.33 -19.64
CA GLU A 118 14.65 10.27 -18.67
C GLU A 118 15.08 9.94 -17.24
N HIS A 119 15.52 10.97 -16.52
CA HIS A 119 15.99 10.86 -15.15
C HIS A 119 15.03 11.58 -14.19
N PRO A 120 14.74 10.99 -13.02
CA PRO A 120 13.86 11.61 -12.05
C PRO A 120 14.53 12.86 -11.46
N PRO A 121 13.81 13.98 -11.30
CA PRO A 121 14.36 15.12 -10.58
C PRO A 121 14.63 14.77 -9.11
N HIS A 122 15.41 15.59 -8.41
CA HIS A 122 15.90 15.30 -7.06
C HIS A 122 14.75 14.91 -6.10
N GLY A 123 13.73 15.76 -5.95
CA GLY A 123 12.62 15.50 -5.04
C GLY A 123 11.84 14.22 -5.39
N ALA A 124 11.68 13.93 -6.68
CA ALA A 124 11.06 12.68 -7.14
C ALA A 124 11.93 11.46 -6.80
N THR A 125 13.25 11.61 -6.85
CA THR A 125 14.21 10.56 -6.45
C THR A 125 14.11 10.24 -4.96
N ILE A 126 14.01 11.25 -4.10
CA ILE A 126 13.78 11.07 -2.65
C ILE A 126 12.48 10.29 -2.42
N ALA A 127 11.38 10.74 -3.03
CA ALA A 127 10.08 10.07 -2.89
C ALA A 127 10.15 8.60 -3.38
N TRP A 128 10.79 8.36 -4.52
CA TRP A 128 10.98 7.01 -5.06
C TRP A 128 11.71 6.10 -4.07
N LEU A 129 12.85 6.55 -3.55
CA LEU A 129 13.62 5.79 -2.57
C LEU A 129 12.79 5.51 -1.30
N ALA A 130 11.99 6.47 -0.83
CA ALA A 130 11.07 6.27 0.29
C ALA A 130 10.03 5.17 0.03
N HIS A 131 9.42 5.13 -1.17
CA HIS A 131 8.52 4.03 -1.55
C HIS A 131 9.23 2.67 -1.55
N LEU A 132 10.44 2.59 -2.10
CA LEU A 132 11.22 1.35 -2.11
C LEU A 132 11.53 0.88 -0.69
N ASP A 133 11.84 1.78 0.23
CA ASP A 133 12.14 1.45 1.61
C ASP A 133 10.91 0.95 2.38
N LEU A 134 9.72 1.53 2.15
CA LEU A 134 8.48 0.98 2.71
C LEU A 134 8.17 -0.43 2.20
N ILE A 135 8.42 -0.70 0.92
CA ILE A 135 8.22 -2.03 0.34
C ILE A 135 9.23 -3.03 0.92
N LYS A 136 10.51 -2.64 1.05
CA LYS A 136 11.54 -3.46 1.72
C LYS A 136 11.15 -3.74 3.17
N HIS A 137 10.64 -2.74 3.89
CA HIS A 137 10.17 -2.88 5.26
C HIS A 137 9.02 -3.88 5.37
N ALA A 138 8.03 -3.81 4.48
CA ALA A 138 6.92 -4.76 4.43
C ALA A 138 7.40 -6.20 4.16
N ILE A 139 8.40 -6.39 3.29
CA ILE A 139 9.04 -7.70 3.07
C ILE A 139 9.78 -8.18 4.32
N GLN A 140 10.51 -7.32 5.02
CA GLN A 140 11.22 -7.66 6.25
C GLN A 140 10.28 -8.05 7.40
N LEU A 141 9.07 -7.49 7.41
CA LEU A 141 7.98 -7.87 8.33
C LEU A 141 7.26 -9.17 7.92
N ASP A 142 7.69 -9.81 6.83
CA ASP A 142 7.12 -11.04 6.30
C ASP A 142 5.61 -10.95 5.97
N LEU A 143 5.17 -9.79 5.46
CA LEU A 143 3.77 -9.57 5.11
C LEU A 143 3.37 -10.32 3.81
N GLU A 144 2.18 -10.90 3.82
CA GLU A 144 1.42 -11.37 2.66
C GLU A 144 0.79 -10.23 1.87
N THR A 145 0.28 -9.21 2.56
CA THR A 145 -0.33 -8.05 1.92
C THR A 145 -0.09 -6.77 2.71
N VAL A 146 0.15 -5.67 2.00
CA VAL A 146 0.33 -4.34 2.59
C VAL A 146 -0.40 -3.30 1.75
N LEU A 147 -1.03 -2.32 2.41
CA LEU A 147 -1.50 -1.10 1.78
C LEU A 147 -0.53 0.04 2.13
N ILE A 148 0.01 0.71 1.12
CA ILE A 148 0.87 1.89 1.28
C ILE A 148 0.06 3.12 0.89
N ILE A 149 0.09 4.15 1.72
CA ILE A 149 -0.67 5.40 1.57
C ILE A 149 0.26 6.61 1.80
N GLU A 150 0.21 7.63 0.95
CA GLU A 150 0.92 8.90 1.16
C GLU A 150 0.26 9.73 2.28
N ASP A 151 0.99 10.61 2.95
CA ASP A 151 0.49 11.27 4.17
C ASP A 151 -0.40 12.50 3.93
N ASP A 152 -0.39 13.07 2.72
CA ASP A 152 -1.23 14.21 2.33
C ASP A 152 -2.55 13.80 1.68
N VAL A 153 -2.99 12.56 1.83
CA VAL A 153 -4.24 12.07 1.22
C VAL A 153 -5.43 12.08 2.18
N ASP A 154 -6.61 11.83 1.61
CA ASP A 154 -7.86 11.62 2.30
C ASP A 154 -8.75 10.62 1.56
N TRP A 155 -9.79 10.15 2.24
CA TRP A 155 -10.76 9.17 1.73
C TRP A 155 -12.17 9.48 2.23
N ASP A 156 -13.15 8.78 1.68
CA ASP A 156 -14.54 8.95 2.08
C ASP A 156 -14.83 8.30 3.45
N VAL A 157 -15.72 8.90 4.27
CA VAL A 157 -16.14 8.32 5.57
C VAL A 157 -16.68 6.89 5.45
N SER A 158 -17.15 6.50 4.27
CA SER A 158 -17.65 5.16 3.97
C SER A 158 -16.59 4.16 3.49
N ILE A 159 -15.28 4.48 3.55
CA ILE A 159 -14.17 3.67 3.01
C ILE A 159 -14.25 2.17 3.35
N ARG A 160 -14.63 1.82 4.57
CA ARG A 160 -14.75 0.41 4.98
C ARG A 160 -15.84 -0.34 4.21
N HIS A 161 -16.97 0.31 3.96
CA HIS A 161 -18.03 -0.26 3.13
C HIS A 161 -17.65 -0.30 1.64
N GLN A 162 -16.98 0.75 1.16
CA GLN A 162 -16.45 0.82 -0.20
C GLN A 162 -15.53 -0.37 -0.50
N MET A 163 -14.59 -0.66 0.39
CA MET A 163 -13.59 -1.70 0.21
C MET A 163 -14.16 -3.12 0.19
N VAL A 164 -15.27 -3.38 0.88
CA VAL A 164 -15.98 -4.68 0.82
C VAL A 164 -16.50 -4.95 -0.60
N ARG A 165 -17.07 -3.92 -1.23
CA ARG A 165 -17.64 -4.04 -2.59
C ARG A 165 -16.55 -4.10 -3.64
N ILE A 166 -15.49 -3.31 -3.45
CA ILE A 166 -14.27 -3.36 -4.27
C ILE A 166 -13.64 -4.76 -4.20
N ALA A 167 -13.52 -5.36 -3.01
CA ALA A 167 -13.01 -6.71 -2.85
C ALA A 167 -13.84 -7.74 -3.64
N SER A 168 -15.17 -7.64 -3.58
CA SER A 168 -16.06 -8.51 -4.35
C SER A 168 -15.86 -8.34 -5.87
N ALA A 169 -15.70 -7.11 -6.34
CA ALA A 169 -15.48 -6.83 -7.75
C ALA A 169 -14.11 -7.29 -8.24
N ILE A 170 -13.06 -7.13 -7.41
CA ILE A 170 -11.71 -7.65 -7.70
C ILE A 170 -11.75 -9.16 -7.84
N ARG A 171 -12.39 -9.90 -6.90
CA ARG A 171 -12.51 -11.37 -7.01
C ARG A 171 -13.24 -11.81 -8.28
N ASN A 172 -14.23 -11.03 -8.73
CA ASN A 172 -14.94 -11.32 -9.98
C ASN A 172 -14.02 -11.12 -11.19
N LEU A 173 -13.27 -10.01 -11.24
CA LEU A 173 -12.29 -9.70 -12.28
C LEU A 173 -11.16 -10.75 -12.33
N THR A 174 -10.69 -11.23 -11.18
CA THR A 174 -9.62 -12.24 -11.10
C THR A 174 -10.16 -13.67 -11.15
N HIS A 175 -11.47 -13.86 -11.32
CA HIS A 175 -12.15 -15.15 -11.31
C HIS A 175 -11.80 -16.03 -10.09
N THR A 176 -11.62 -15.41 -8.92
CA THR A 176 -11.23 -16.12 -7.70
C THR A 176 -12.43 -16.85 -7.09
N GLU A 177 -12.32 -18.17 -6.92
CA GLU A 177 -13.40 -19.01 -6.36
C GLU A 177 -13.82 -18.58 -4.94
N GLN A 178 -15.10 -18.69 -4.60
CA GLN A 178 -15.62 -18.25 -3.29
C GLN A 178 -15.10 -19.06 -2.09
N ARG A 179 -14.62 -20.29 -2.30
CA ARG A 179 -14.07 -21.17 -1.25
C ARG A 179 -12.56 -21.05 -1.18
N ASP A 180 -12.08 -19.88 -0.79
CA ASP A 180 -10.69 -19.75 -0.37
C ASP A 180 -10.55 -20.41 1.02
N GLN A 181 -9.87 -21.55 1.10
CA GLN A 181 -9.66 -22.32 2.34
C GLN A 181 -8.41 -21.83 3.09
N SER A 182 -7.95 -20.61 2.82
CA SER A 182 -6.81 -20.01 3.48
C SER A 182 -7.11 -19.78 4.97
N SER A 183 -6.11 -19.97 5.83
CA SER A 183 -6.20 -19.67 7.26
C SER A 183 -6.33 -18.18 7.56
N HIS A 184 -6.08 -17.32 6.56
CA HIS A 184 -6.17 -15.87 6.63
C HIS A 184 -7.15 -15.36 5.58
N PRO A 185 -8.07 -14.43 5.93
CA PRO A 185 -8.98 -13.83 4.97
C PRO A 185 -8.22 -13.16 3.82
N THR A 186 -8.59 -13.50 2.59
CA THR A 186 -7.99 -12.97 1.35
C THR A 186 -9.06 -12.22 0.55
N PRO A 187 -9.57 -11.09 1.06
CA PRO A 187 -10.72 -10.39 0.47
C PRO A 187 -10.54 -10.10 -1.02
N TYR A 188 -9.32 -9.76 -1.43
CA TYR A 188 -8.96 -9.37 -2.79
C TYR A 188 -8.46 -10.53 -3.67
N GLY A 189 -8.48 -11.77 -3.17
CA GLY A 189 -7.85 -12.91 -3.84
C GLY A 189 -6.31 -12.77 -3.91
N HIS A 190 -5.68 -13.63 -4.73
CA HIS A 190 -4.22 -13.75 -4.81
C HIS A 190 -3.62 -13.39 -6.17
N ASP A 191 -4.44 -13.23 -7.21
CA ASP A 191 -3.99 -13.14 -8.60
C ASP A 191 -3.69 -11.71 -9.08
N TRP A 192 -3.09 -10.91 -8.21
CA TRP A 192 -2.67 -9.53 -8.46
C TRP A 192 -1.30 -9.24 -7.81
N ASP A 193 -0.52 -8.36 -8.43
CA ASP A 193 0.73 -7.83 -7.87
C ASP A 193 0.48 -6.50 -7.15
N LEU A 194 -0.30 -5.61 -7.77
CA LEU A 194 -0.61 -4.28 -7.23
C LEU A 194 -2.09 -3.93 -7.38
N LEU A 195 -2.69 -3.33 -6.34
CA LEU A 195 -4.01 -2.68 -6.43
C LEU A 195 -3.82 -1.18 -6.30
N TRP A 196 -4.25 -0.42 -7.30
CA TRP A 196 -4.26 1.04 -7.27
C TRP A 196 -5.61 1.51 -6.77
N ILE A 197 -5.66 2.01 -5.53
CA ILE A 197 -6.90 2.46 -4.89
C ILE A 197 -6.95 3.98 -4.70
N GLY A 198 -5.79 4.65 -4.83
CA GLY A 198 -5.67 6.10 -4.87
C GLY A 198 -4.68 6.55 -5.94
N HIS A 199 -5.16 7.34 -6.90
CA HIS A 199 -4.43 7.91 -8.03
C HIS A 199 -5.02 9.27 -8.39
N CYS A 200 -4.29 10.08 -9.14
CA CYS A 200 -4.80 11.34 -9.71
C CYS A 200 -5.56 11.15 -11.02
N GLY A 201 -5.60 9.92 -11.54
CA GLY A 201 -6.36 9.55 -12.72
C GLY A 201 -5.90 8.21 -13.30
N GLU A 202 -6.75 7.63 -14.15
CA GLU A 202 -6.50 6.40 -14.88
C GLU A 202 -7.25 6.47 -16.23
N PHE A 203 -6.67 5.85 -17.25
CA PHE A 203 -7.30 5.70 -18.55
C PHE A 203 -8.23 4.48 -18.56
N TRP A 204 -9.44 4.67 -19.09
CA TRP A 204 -10.40 3.59 -19.31
C TRP A 204 -10.83 3.53 -20.78
N ASN A 205 -11.11 2.32 -21.26
CA ASN A 205 -11.69 2.04 -22.56
C ASN A 205 -12.72 0.89 -22.44
N GLU A 206 -13.77 0.92 -23.26
CA GLU A 206 -14.79 -0.12 -23.39
C GLU A 206 -14.25 -1.53 -23.69
N ASP A 207 -13.08 -1.64 -24.32
CA ASP A 207 -12.41 -2.91 -24.61
C ASP A 207 -11.80 -3.59 -23.37
N PHE A 208 -11.71 -2.88 -22.24
CA PHE A 208 -11.13 -3.43 -21.01
C PHE A 208 -12.14 -4.35 -20.31
N GLU A 209 -11.68 -5.54 -19.91
CA GLU A 209 -12.43 -6.37 -18.97
C GLU A 209 -12.65 -5.58 -17.68
N THR A 210 -13.91 -5.23 -17.44
CA THR A 210 -14.30 -4.31 -16.37
C THR A 210 -15.43 -4.91 -15.56
N VAL A 211 -15.27 -4.90 -14.24
CA VAL A 211 -16.35 -5.19 -13.30
C VAL A 211 -16.83 -3.87 -12.70
N SER A 212 -18.05 -3.48 -13.05
CA SER A 212 -18.68 -2.26 -12.53
C SER A 212 -19.82 -2.56 -11.56
N PHE A 213 -19.99 -1.70 -10.55
CA PHE A 213 -21.11 -1.79 -9.60
C PHE A 213 -21.54 -0.39 -9.16
N GLU A 214 -22.84 -0.22 -8.86
CA GLU A 214 -23.38 1.04 -8.33
C GLU A 214 -22.70 1.38 -7.01
N ASP A 215 -22.08 2.54 -6.86
CA ASP A 215 -21.58 3.06 -5.60
C ASP A 215 -21.93 4.55 -5.47
N ARG A 216 -22.84 4.86 -4.55
CA ARG A 216 -23.30 6.24 -4.31
C ARG A 216 -22.21 7.15 -3.74
N SER A 217 -21.16 6.58 -3.17
CA SER A 217 -20.00 7.32 -2.68
C SER A 217 -18.94 7.58 -3.77
N ALA A 218 -19.10 7.04 -4.98
CA ALA A 218 -18.26 7.39 -6.11
C ALA A 218 -18.62 8.78 -6.66
N CYS A 219 -17.61 9.60 -6.92
CA CYS A 219 -17.78 10.94 -7.46
C CYS A 219 -18.52 10.90 -8.81
N PRO A 220 -19.63 11.64 -8.98
CA PRO A 220 -20.32 11.71 -10.25
C PRO A 220 -19.49 12.51 -11.26
N LYS A 221 -19.67 12.21 -12.55
CA LYS A 221 -18.90 12.81 -13.65
C LYS A 221 -18.91 14.33 -13.66
N ALA A 222 -20.03 14.93 -13.25
CA ALA A 222 -20.17 16.38 -13.21
C ALA A 222 -19.15 17.04 -12.27
N GLN A 223 -18.84 16.39 -11.14
CA GLN A 223 -17.96 16.86 -10.08
C GLN A 223 -16.52 16.31 -10.19
N TYR A 224 -16.29 15.28 -11.02
CA TYR A 224 -14.97 14.68 -11.17
C TYR A 224 -13.94 15.68 -11.73
N SER A 225 -12.86 15.91 -10.99
CA SER A 225 -11.74 16.79 -11.34
C SER A 225 -10.53 15.94 -11.75
N GLY A 226 -9.65 16.52 -12.58
CA GLY A 226 -8.41 15.87 -13.03
C GLY A 226 -8.39 15.47 -14.50
N TRP A 227 -7.20 15.09 -14.98
CA TRP A 227 -6.92 14.82 -16.39
C TRP A 227 -7.73 13.63 -16.94
N ALA A 228 -8.12 12.68 -16.08
CA ALA A 228 -8.87 11.50 -16.47
C ALA A 228 -10.35 11.77 -16.80
N ARG A 229 -10.88 12.98 -16.50
CA ARG A 229 -12.31 13.31 -16.61
C ARG A 229 -12.95 12.88 -17.94
N ASN A 230 -12.28 13.13 -19.06
CA ASN A 230 -12.82 12.80 -20.38
C ASN A 230 -12.84 11.29 -20.64
N TYR A 231 -11.81 10.56 -20.17
CA TYR A 231 -11.74 9.10 -20.32
C TYR A 231 -12.80 8.39 -19.46
N LEU A 232 -13.10 8.95 -18.29
CA LEU A 232 -14.12 8.39 -17.38
C LEU A 232 -15.54 8.85 -17.72
N SER A 233 -15.73 9.73 -18.72
CA SER A 233 -17.03 10.31 -19.05
C SER A 233 -18.06 9.27 -19.56
N HIS A 234 -17.58 8.11 -20.02
CA HIS A 234 -18.40 6.99 -20.47
C HIS A 234 -18.82 6.05 -19.33
N LEU A 235 -18.22 6.17 -18.15
CA LEU A 235 -18.61 5.37 -16.98
C LEU A 235 -19.93 5.92 -16.39
N PRO A 236 -20.82 5.05 -15.88
CA PRO A 236 -22.05 5.49 -15.22
C PRO A 236 -21.77 6.36 -13.99
N ASP A 237 -22.66 7.32 -13.68
CA ASP A 237 -22.56 8.07 -12.42
C ASP A 237 -22.82 7.15 -11.24
N HIS A 238 -22.21 7.46 -10.08
CA HIS A 238 -22.36 6.67 -8.86
C HIS A 238 -22.08 5.19 -9.11
N HIS A 239 -21.00 4.90 -9.83
CA HIS A 239 -20.50 3.54 -10.04
C HIS A 239 -18.99 3.54 -9.80
N ARG A 240 -18.48 2.41 -9.33
CA ARG A 240 -17.05 2.10 -9.44
C ARG A 240 -16.84 0.98 -10.44
N SER A 241 -15.75 1.10 -11.17
CA SER A 241 -15.27 0.20 -12.20
C SER A 241 -13.91 -0.32 -11.79
N ILE A 242 -13.76 -1.63 -11.80
CA ILE A 242 -12.54 -2.35 -11.46
C ILE A 242 -12.04 -3.05 -12.72
N TYR A 243 -10.80 -2.79 -13.11
CA TYR A 243 -10.20 -3.36 -14.33
C TYR A 243 -8.68 -3.44 -14.21
N TRP A 244 -8.06 -4.20 -15.10
CA TRP A 244 -6.60 -4.29 -15.20
C TRP A 244 -6.03 -2.93 -15.61
N SER A 245 -5.13 -2.39 -14.80
CA SER A 245 -4.59 -1.02 -14.96
C SER A 245 -3.91 -0.83 -16.32
N PHE A 246 -4.04 0.38 -16.89
CA PHE A 246 -3.40 0.73 -18.15
C PHE A 246 -2.45 1.92 -18.02
N ASN A 247 -2.88 2.98 -17.34
CA ASN A 247 -2.15 4.23 -17.14
C ASN A 247 -2.55 4.92 -15.82
N PRO A 248 -2.50 4.25 -14.65
CA PRO A 248 -2.74 4.92 -13.38
C PRO A 248 -1.54 5.82 -13.05
N VAL A 249 -1.79 7.04 -12.58
CA VAL A 249 -0.74 8.00 -12.23
C VAL A 249 -0.94 8.50 -10.80
N CYS A 250 0.12 8.90 -10.13
CA CYS A 250 0.20 9.24 -8.71
C CYS A 250 0.02 8.04 -7.76
N SER A 251 0.85 7.93 -6.73
CA SER A 251 0.90 6.80 -5.80
C SER A 251 0.17 7.03 -4.47
N PHE A 252 -0.88 7.87 -4.47
CA PHE A 252 -1.64 8.27 -3.28
C PHE A 252 -2.00 7.08 -2.37
N ALA A 253 -2.47 5.97 -2.96
CA ALA A 253 -2.61 4.70 -2.25
C ALA A 253 -2.53 3.49 -3.18
N TYR A 254 -1.66 2.55 -2.85
CA TYR A 254 -1.55 1.27 -3.55
C TYR A 254 -1.28 0.11 -2.60
N ALA A 255 -1.91 -1.03 -2.86
CA ALA A 255 -1.66 -2.25 -2.13
C ALA A 255 -0.75 -3.19 -2.91
N LEU A 256 0.02 -4.02 -2.20
CA LEU A 256 0.90 -5.03 -2.76
C LEU A 256 0.63 -6.39 -2.15
N SER A 257 0.60 -7.43 -2.98
CA SER A 257 0.68 -8.81 -2.53
C SER A 257 2.14 -9.19 -2.24
N ARG A 258 2.39 -10.32 -1.55
CA ARG A 258 3.74 -10.83 -1.28
C ARG A 258 4.60 -10.89 -2.54
N LYS A 259 4.02 -11.43 -3.61
CA LYS A 259 4.66 -11.51 -4.93
C LYS A 259 4.82 -10.11 -5.53
N GLY A 260 3.79 -9.29 -5.42
CA GLY A 260 3.79 -7.89 -5.85
C GLY A 260 4.94 -7.07 -5.27
N MET A 261 5.19 -7.15 -3.96
CA MET A 261 6.30 -6.45 -3.32
C MET A 261 7.65 -6.76 -3.97
N ARG A 262 7.93 -8.05 -4.23
CA ARG A 262 9.18 -8.47 -4.87
C ARG A 262 9.24 -8.03 -6.33
N ASN A 263 8.12 -8.10 -7.04
CA ASN A 263 8.03 -7.72 -8.44
C ASN A 263 8.19 -6.20 -8.63
N VAL A 264 7.57 -5.39 -7.78
CA VAL A 264 7.72 -3.92 -7.78
C VAL A 264 9.17 -3.54 -7.51
N LEU A 265 9.83 -4.11 -6.50
CA LEU A 265 11.26 -3.86 -6.27
C LEU A 265 12.12 -4.25 -7.48
N ARG A 266 11.77 -5.32 -8.20
CA ARG A 266 12.51 -5.75 -9.39
C ARG A 266 12.39 -4.75 -10.55
N VAL A 267 11.21 -4.14 -10.74
CA VAL A 267 10.98 -3.21 -11.88
C VAL A 267 11.33 -1.76 -11.54
N ALA A 268 11.16 -1.35 -10.29
CA ALA A 268 11.37 0.03 -9.83
C ALA A 268 12.69 0.22 -9.04
N GLY A 269 13.37 -0.86 -8.63
CA GLY A 269 14.60 -0.75 -7.83
C GLY A 269 15.86 -0.36 -8.64
N GLY A 270 15.79 -0.41 -9.96
CA GLY A 270 16.89 -0.03 -10.85
C GLY A 270 16.83 1.40 -11.39
N GLY A 271 15.98 2.26 -10.82
CA GLY A 271 15.74 3.62 -11.30
C GLY A 271 15.26 3.68 -12.76
N ARG A 272 15.63 4.76 -13.44
CA ARG A 272 15.29 5.13 -14.84
C ARG A 272 13.82 5.47 -15.07
N GLY A 273 13.55 6.70 -15.51
CA GLY A 273 12.21 7.26 -15.71
C GLY A 273 11.92 8.43 -14.77
N GLU A 274 10.77 9.07 -14.97
CA GLU A 274 10.40 10.33 -14.33
C GLU A 274 10.19 10.26 -12.81
N ALA A 275 9.51 9.21 -12.35
CA ALA A 275 9.08 9.05 -10.97
C ALA A 275 8.66 7.60 -10.68
N PHE A 276 8.50 7.27 -9.39
CA PHE A 276 8.13 5.93 -8.94
C PHE A 276 6.79 5.45 -9.55
N ASP A 277 5.76 6.28 -9.46
CA ASP A 277 4.42 5.99 -9.96
C ASP A 277 4.43 5.78 -11.48
N VAL A 278 5.13 6.64 -12.24
CA VAL A 278 5.29 6.50 -13.70
C VAL A 278 6.00 5.18 -14.04
N LYS A 279 7.06 4.82 -13.30
CA LYS A 279 7.78 3.56 -13.52
C LYS A 279 6.90 2.35 -13.27
N VAL A 280 6.13 2.35 -12.18
CA VAL A 280 5.23 1.26 -11.82
C VAL A 280 4.08 1.17 -12.82
N MET A 281 3.51 2.31 -13.23
CA MET A 281 2.51 2.42 -14.28
C MET A 281 2.98 1.79 -15.59
N GLN A 282 4.19 2.13 -16.05
CA GLN A 282 4.75 1.55 -17.27
C GLN A 282 4.86 0.02 -17.17
N ALA A 283 5.25 -0.50 -16.00
CA ALA A 283 5.31 -1.94 -15.75
C ALA A 283 3.92 -2.60 -15.72
N CYS A 284 2.89 -1.92 -15.22
CA CYS A 284 1.50 -2.36 -15.29
C CYS A 284 1.01 -2.42 -16.74
N LYS A 285 1.22 -1.33 -17.51
CA LYS A 285 0.85 -1.21 -18.93
C LYS A 285 1.50 -2.28 -19.79
N ALA A 286 2.78 -2.56 -19.53
CA ALA A 286 3.55 -3.60 -20.21
C ALA A 286 3.21 -5.03 -19.73
N LYS A 287 2.28 -5.18 -18.78
CA LYS A 287 1.89 -6.46 -18.15
C LYS A 287 3.08 -7.16 -17.47
N ALA A 288 4.12 -6.42 -17.12
CA ALA A 288 5.23 -6.89 -16.28
C ALA A 288 4.81 -6.98 -14.80
N LEU A 289 3.77 -6.24 -14.43
CA LEU A 289 3.03 -6.36 -13.17
C LEU A 289 1.54 -6.63 -13.47
N ARG A 290 0.90 -7.44 -12.64
CA ARG A 290 -0.56 -7.63 -12.64
C ARG A 290 -1.20 -6.56 -11.77
N CYS A 291 -1.56 -5.44 -12.38
CA CYS A 291 -2.11 -4.29 -11.66
C CYS A 291 -3.62 -4.17 -11.90
N ILE A 292 -4.37 -3.81 -10.86
CA ILE A 292 -5.81 -3.55 -10.93
C ILE A 292 -6.06 -2.13 -10.43
N SER A 293 -6.85 -1.35 -11.16
CA SER A 293 -7.24 0.01 -10.78
C SER A 293 -8.68 0.03 -10.27
N VAL A 294 -8.94 0.86 -9.26
CA VAL A 294 -10.28 1.19 -8.74
C VAL A 294 -10.66 2.58 -9.23
N VAL A 295 -11.71 2.69 -10.06
CA VAL A 295 -12.06 3.96 -10.71
C VAL A 295 -13.56 4.28 -10.61
N PRO A 296 -13.97 5.49 -10.13
CA PRO A 296 -13.13 6.50 -9.50
C PRO A 296 -12.42 5.96 -8.24
N GLU A 297 -11.27 6.56 -7.95
CA GLU A 297 -10.42 6.24 -6.80
C GLU A 297 -11.16 6.41 -5.46
N VAL A 298 -10.67 5.73 -4.42
CA VAL A 298 -11.22 5.83 -3.04
C VAL A 298 -10.32 6.63 -2.10
N VAL A 299 -9.08 6.90 -2.52
CA VAL A 299 -8.14 7.76 -1.83
C VAL A 299 -7.65 8.81 -2.81
N HIS A 300 -7.66 10.08 -2.41
CA HIS A 300 -7.15 11.18 -3.22
C HIS A 300 -6.36 12.16 -2.37
N GLN A 301 -5.44 12.91 -2.99
CA GLN A 301 -4.70 13.95 -2.30
C GLN A 301 -5.63 15.02 -1.72
N TYR A 302 -5.37 15.39 -0.46
CA TYR A 302 -5.89 16.58 0.19
C TYR A 302 -4.91 17.72 -0.03
N PHE A 303 -5.42 18.85 -0.51
CA PHE A 303 -4.66 20.07 -0.68
C PHE A 303 -5.02 21.05 0.44
N PRO A 304 -4.03 21.69 1.08
CA PRO A 304 -4.28 22.89 1.89
C PRO A 304 -5.01 23.98 1.09
N ALA A 305 -5.60 24.95 1.79
CA ALA A 305 -6.31 26.04 1.12
C ALA A 305 -5.39 26.76 0.10
N ALA A 306 -5.83 26.79 -1.16
CA ALA A 306 -5.00 27.23 -2.29
C ALA A 306 -4.43 28.67 -2.14
N SER A 307 -5.07 29.51 -1.33
CA SER A 307 -4.59 30.87 -1.00
C SER A 307 -3.21 30.91 -0.34
N TYR A 308 -2.76 29.80 0.24
CA TYR A 308 -1.48 29.70 0.92
C TYR A 308 -0.34 29.20 0.02
N GLY A 309 -0.63 28.66 -1.16
CA GLY A 309 0.41 28.20 -2.10
C GLY A 309 1.36 27.16 -1.50
N VAL A 310 0.83 26.20 -0.75
CA VAL A 310 1.64 25.14 -0.12
C VAL A 310 2.12 24.16 -1.19
N ASN A 311 3.45 23.98 -1.29
CA ASN A 311 4.08 23.08 -2.22
C ASN A 311 4.26 21.66 -1.63
N SER A 312 4.34 20.65 -2.51
CA SER A 312 4.65 19.28 -2.08
C SER A 312 6.12 19.18 -1.63
N LEU A 313 6.46 18.14 -0.85
CA LEU A 313 7.87 17.89 -0.49
C LEU A 313 8.72 17.53 -1.73
N VAL A 314 8.09 16.94 -2.75
CA VAL A 314 8.74 16.65 -4.03
C VAL A 314 9.11 17.94 -4.75
N ASP A 315 8.18 18.90 -4.84
CA ASP A 315 8.44 20.20 -5.48
C ASP A 315 9.54 20.98 -4.76
N ILE A 316 9.49 21.00 -3.42
CA ILE A 316 10.53 21.62 -2.59
C ILE A 316 11.89 20.95 -2.83
N GLY A 317 11.92 19.61 -2.92
CA GLY A 317 13.12 18.85 -3.28
C GLY A 317 13.61 19.12 -4.71
N ASN A 318 12.72 19.55 -5.60
CA ASN A 318 13.06 19.99 -6.97
C ASN A 318 13.49 21.47 -7.04
N GLY A 319 13.51 22.19 -5.91
CA GLY A 319 13.98 23.57 -5.82
C GLY A 319 12.89 24.62 -5.69
N GLU A 320 11.61 24.23 -5.57
CA GLU A 320 10.53 25.17 -5.27
C GLU A 320 10.61 25.72 -3.83
N ALA A 321 9.99 26.87 -3.60
CA ALA A 321 10.01 27.50 -2.28
C ALA A 321 9.24 26.66 -1.24
N VAL A 322 9.72 26.67 0.01
CA VAL A 322 9.22 25.86 1.14
C VAL A 322 7.75 26.18 1.54
N GLY A 323 7.17 27.26 1.00
CA GLY A 323 5.81 27.69 1.34
C GLY A 323 5.72 28.31 2.75
N PRO A 324 4.52 28.69 3.19
CA PRO A 324 4.29 29.23 4.54
C PRO A 324 4.43 28.14 5.62
N ASP A 325 4.62 28.57 6.87
CA ASP A 325 4.66 27.64 8.01
C ASP A 325 3.29 26.97 8.21
N GLU A 326 3.28 25.71 8.65
CA GLU A 326 2.03 24.96 8.83
C GLU A 326 1.04 25.61 9.80
N THR A 327 1.54 26.37 10.78
CA THR A 327 0.69 27.12 11.71
C THR A 327 -0.13 28.23 11.05
N GLU A 328 0.28 28.70 9.86
CA GLU A 328 -0.41 29.75 9.12
C GLU A 328 -1.65 29.23 8.37
N PHE A 329 -1.62 27.97 7.92
CA PHE A 329 -2.64 27.44 7.01
C PHE A 329 -3.40 26.22 7.54
N GLU A 330 -2.86 25.44 8.47
CA GLU A 330 -3.49 24.17 8.89
C GLU A 330 -4.88 24.36 9.50
N SER A 331 -5.13 25.51 10.13
CA SER A 331 -6.45 25.84 10.70
C SER A 331 -7.53 26.13 9.66
N VAL A 332 -7.15 26.34 8.40
CA VAL A 332 -8.04 26.65 7.28
C VAL A 332 -8.31 25.38 6.48
N MET A 333 -9.60 25.06 6.32
CA MET A 333 -10.04 23.91 5.54
C MET A 333 -9.58 24.03 4.09
N GLY A 334 -8.89 23.00 3.62
CA GLY A 334 -8.50 22.81 2.23
C GLY A 334 -9.57 22.09 1.41
N SER A 335 -9.13 21.27 0.46
CA SER A 335 -10.02 20.50 -0.43
C SER A 335 -9.46 19.12 -0.76
N THR A 336 -10.35 18.17 -0.98
CA THR A 336 -10.02 16.85 -1.53
C THR A 336 -10.87 16.63 -2.78
N ASP A 337 -10.22 16.61 -3.94
CA ASP A 337 -10.91 16.34 -5.20
C ASP A 337 -11.43 14.89 -5.22
N ASN A 338 -12.54 14.65 -5.92
CA ASN A 338 -13.12 13.32 -6.19
C ASN A 338 -13.57 12.48 -4.98
N ILE A 339 -13.42 12.98 -3.75
CA ILE A 339 -13.91 12.33 -2.52
C ILE A 339 -15.16 13.07 -2.02
N LEU A 340 -16.32 12.43 -2.11
CA LEU A 340 -17.61 13.06 -1.82
C LEU A 340 -17.78 13.44 -0.34
N GLU A 341 -17.50 12.51 0.58
CA GLU A 341 -17.61 12.73 2.01
C GLU A 341 -16.23 12.57 2.67
N SER A 342 -15.36 13.55 2.43
CA SER A 342 -13.99 13.61 2.96
C SER A 342 -13.92 13.36 4.47
N ALA A 343 -13.21 12.30 4.87
CA ALA A 343 -13.05 11.90 6.26
C ALA A 343 -12.19 12.89 7.05
N ARG A 344 -11.08 13.38 6.47
CA ARG A 344 -10.23 14.41 7.07
C ARG A 344 -11.03 15.67 7.34
N CYS A 345 -11.78 16.15 6.35
CA CYS A 345 -12.53 17.40 6.52
C CYS A 345 -13.70 17.25 7.48
N ASN A 346 -14.34 16.08 7.50
CA ASN A 346 -15.40 15.79 8.46
C ASN A 346 -14.85 15.74 9.89
N ALA A 347 -13.70 15.09 10.09
CA ALA A 347 -13.06 14.98 11.40
C ALA A 347 -12.60 16.34 11.96
N LEU A 348 -12.06 17.22 11.11
CA LEU A 348 -11.46 18.49 11.53
C LEU A 348 -12.45 19.67 11.55
N TRP A 349 -13.41 19.71 10.62
CA TRP A 349 -14.34 20.84 10.46
C TRP A 349 -15.83 20.45 10.44
N GLY A 350 -16.17 19.15 10.50
CA GLY A 350 -17.57 18.69 10.44
C GLY A 350 -18.24 18.93 9.08
N LYS A 351 -17.46 19.00 8.00
CA LYS A 351 -17.93 19.28 6.63
C LYS A 351 -17.23 18.39 5.62
N THR A 352 -17.85 18.20 4.45
CA THR A 352 -17.11 17.75 3.26
C THR A 352 -16.33 18.92 2.63
N CYS A 353 -15.26 18.60 1.92
CA CYS A 353 -14.40 19.55 1.22
C CYS A 353 -14.12 19.11 -0.23
N LEU A 354 -15.09 18.42 -0.85
CA LEU A 354 -15.11 18.26 -2.31
C LEU A 354 -15.10 19.64 -2.98
N ARG A 355 -14.24 19.79 -3.98
CA ARG A 355 -14.01 21.06 -4.68
C ARG A 355 -15.11 21.45 -5.66
#